data_AF-A0A1Y5RQC4-F1
#
_entry.id   AF-A0A1Y5RQC4-F1
#
_cell.length_a   1.000
_cell.length_b   1.000
_cell.length_c   1.000
_cell.angle_alpha   90.00
_cell.angle_beta   90.00
_cell.angle_gamma   90.00
#
_symmetry.space_group_name_H-M   'P 1'
#
loop_
_entity.id
_entity.type
_entity.pdbx_description
1 polymer ?
#
loop_
_entity_poly.entity_id
_entity_poly.type
_entity_poly.pdbx_seq_one_letter_code
_entity_poly.pdbx_strand_id
1 'polypeptide(L)'
;MRRLALILCACLGQPLWAADIPRPEPRPYVETVPVTMWDFRPESDRWSLAAMAALKQHGRRLVDHTPRDIQRWCPGYARASEADRRAFWVGFLSTLAKHESRWRPGAVGGGGLWYGLLQILPATARGYGCVADSGDELKNGSANLSCAIRIMARTVPRDGVIHAETPRWSGVSADWGPMRSTAKRTEMREWLRAQPYCQISVSPRPLRRPVPDALVMGPVVDEVPPLPRPDETGPSLPPASDTSGPVVQSEPPLSISADLPRFSDSPVLRRPVR
;
A
#
# COMPACT_ATOMS: atom_id res chain seq x y z
N MET A 1 2.50 26.27 -87.07
CA MET A 1 1.50 27.09 -86.36
C MET A 1 0.35 26.20 -85.91
N ARG A 2 -0.20 26.50 -84.72
CA ARG A 2 -1.38 25.93 -84.03
C ARG A 2 -1.08 25.00 -82.86
N ARG A 3 -1.26 25.64 -81.71
CA ARG A 3 -1.31 25.22 -80.32
C ARG A 3 -2.37 24.15 -80.10
N LEU A 4 -2.13 23.20 -79.19
CA LEU A 4 -3.18 22.72 -78.29
C LEU A 4 -2.55 22.40 -76.94
N ALA A 5 -3.04 23.08 -75.90
CA ALA A 5 -2.67 22.89 -74.51
C ALA A 5 -3.36 21.64 -73.95
N LEU A 6 -2.64 20.88 -73.14
CA LEU A 6 -3.22 19.87 -72.26
C LEU A 6 -2.73 20.17 -70.85
N ILE A 7 -3.61 20.81 -70.08
CA ILE A 7 -3.49 21.00 -68.64
C ILE A 7 -3.84 19.65 -68.01
N LEU A 8 -2.84 18.94 -67.48
CA LEU A 8 -3.05 17.74 -66.69
C LEU A 8 -3.28 18.15 -65.23
N CYS A 9 -4.54 18.23 -64.84
CA CYS A 9 -4.95 18.31 -63.43
C CYS A 9 -4.94 16.88 -62.88
N ALA A 10 -4.03 16.56 -61.97
CA ALA A 10 -4.07 15.33 -61.19
C ALA A 10 -3.84 15.68 -59.72
N CYS A 11 -4.95 15.66 -59.00
CA CYS A 11 -5.10 16.01 -57.60
C CYS A 11 -4.13 15.23 -56.71
N LEU A 12 -3.44 15.96 -55.83
CA LEU A 12 -2.75 15.42 -54.66
C LEU A 12 -3.80 14.77 -53.74
N GLY A 13 -3.97 13.45 -53.86
CA GLY A 13 -4.70 12.65 -52.87
C GLY A 13 -3.87 12.52 -51.60
N GLN A 14 -3.89 13.54 -50.74
CA GLN A 14 -3.51 13.35 -49.35
C GLN A 14 -4.67 12.59 -48.68
N PRO A 15 -4.46 11.40 -48.11
CA PRO A 15 -5.49 10.75 -47.30
C PRO A 15 -5.67 11.60 -46.03
N LEU A 16 -6.64 12.50 -46.07
CA LEU A 16 -7.31 12.98 -44.88
C LEU A 16 -7.96 11.76 -44.23
N TRP A 17 -7.87 11.65 -42.91
CA TRP A 17 -8.35 10.53 -42.06
C TRP A 17 -7.32 9.43 -41.69
N ALA A 18 -6.11 9.83 -41.31
CA ALA A 18 -5.53 9.23 -40.11
C ALA A 18 -5.78 10.22 -38.96
N ALA A 19 -7.00 10.21 -38.42
CA ALA A 19 -7.22 10.87 -37.14
C ALA A 19 -6.43 10.06 -36.10
N ASP A 20 -5.33 10.62 -35.60
CA ASP A 20 -4.67 10.12 -34.40
C ASP A 20 -5.70 10.13 -33.29
N ILE A 21 -6.34 8.99 -33.03
CA ILE A 21 -7.20 8.82 -31.87
C ILE A 21 -6.27 8.96 -30.66
N PRO A 22 -6.40 10.03 -29.85
CA PRO A 22 -5.53 10.19 -28.69
C PRO A 22 -5.71 8.97 -27.81
N ARG A 23 -4.65 8.17 -27.65
CA ARG A 23 -4.66 7.04 -26.73
C ARG A 23 -5.00 7.61 -25.36
N PRO A 24 -6.04 7.12 -24.67
CA PRO A 24 -6.35 7.56 -23.32
C PRO A 24 -5.09 7.47 -22.46
N GLU A 25 -4.66 8.59 -21.89
CA GLU A 25 -3.56 8.57 -20.95
C GLU A 25 -3.96 7.69 -19.75
N PRO A 26 -3.06 6.83 -19.25
CA PRO A 26 -3.33 6.09 -18.03
C PRO A 26 -3.72 7.08 -16.94
N ARG A 27 -4.85 6.84 -16.26
CA ARG A 27 -5.20 7.63 -15.06
C ARG A 27 -4.00 7.66 -14.12
N PRO A 28 -3.57 8.83 -13.62
CA PRO A 28 -2.44 8.92 -12.71
C PRO A 28 -2.72 8.01 -11.52
N TYR A 29 -1.80 7.09 -11.24
CA TYR A 29 -1.90 6.25 -10.05
C TYR A 29 -1.71 7.15 -8.83
N VAL A 30 -2.76 7.29 -8.03
CA VAL A 30 -2.69 7.96 -6.73
C VAL A 30 -2.26 6.92 -5.72
N GLU A 31 -1.04 7.04 -5.21
CA GLU A 31 -0.56 6.20 -4.11
C GLU A 31 -1.33 6.55 -2.84
N THR A 32 -2.18 5.63 -2.37
CA THR A 32 -2.97 5.81 -1.15
C THR A 32 -2.17 5.41 0.08
N VAL A 33 -2.56 5.94 1.24
CA VAL A 33 -2.03 5.47 2.53
C VAL A 33 -2.38 3.98 2.68
N PRO A 34 -1.41 3.10 2.95
CA PRO A 34 -1.67 1.66 3.05
C PRO A 34 -2.39 1.32 4.36
N VAL A 35 -3.14 0.21 4.35
CA VAL A 35 -3.68 -0.38 5.59
C VAL A 35 -2.53 -0.82 6.48
N THR A 36 -2.60 -0.47 7.76
CA THR A 36 -1.59 -0.80 8.76
C THR A 36 -2.18 -1.32 10.06
N MET A 37 -1.36 -2.01 10.85
CA MET A 37 -1.78 -2.52 12.15
C MET A 37 -1.93 -1.42 13.21
N TRP A 38 -1.53 -0.18 12.90
CA TRP A 38 -1.69 0.99 13.78
C TRP A 38 -2.82 1.92 13.35
N ASP A 39 -3.68 1.55 12.40
CA ASP A 39 -4.73 2.44 11.86
C ASP A 39 -5.68 3.00 12.93
N PHE A 40 -5.83 2.29 14.06
CA PHE A 40 -6.60 2.75 15.23
C PHE A 40 -5.94 3.91 16.00
N ARG A 41 -4.69 4.27 15.68
CA ARG A 41 -3.94 5.34 16.33
C ARG A 41 -4.26 6.68 15.66
N PRO A 42 -4.43 7.78 16.42
CA PRO A 42 -4.64 9.10 15.83
C PRO A 42 -3.43 9.57 15.01
N GLU A 43 -2.23 9.03 15.25
CA GLU A 43 -1.02 9.39 14.52
C GLU A 43 -0.78 8.55 13.24
N SER A 44 -1.67 7.60 12.93
CA SER A 44 -1.49 6.56 11.90
C SER A 44 -1.10 7.13 10.52
N ASP A 45 -1.87 8.08 9.99
CA ASP A 45 -1.61 8.70 8.69
C ASP A 45 -0.25 9.40 8.65
N ARG A 46 0.08 10.14 9.71
CA ARG A 46 1.36 10.83 9.82
C ARG A 46 2.53 9.86 9.81
N TRP A 47 2.40 8.72 10.49
CA TRP A 47 3.43 7.68 10.51
C TRP A 47 3.56 6.98 9.16
N SER A 48 2.44 6.59 8.55
CA SER A 48 2.41 5.93 7.25
C SER A 48 2.99 6.82 6.15
N LEU A 49 2.57 8.09 6.07
CA LEU A 49 3.09 9.05 5.08
C LEU A 49 4.58 9.33 5.27
N ALA A 50 5.05 9.47 6.52
CA ALA A 50 6.47 9.66 6.80
C ALA A 50 7.32 8.42 6.42
N ALA A 51 6.81 7.22 6.72
CA ALA A 51 7.45 5.97 6.33
C ALA A 51 7.50 5.81 4.80
N MET A 52 6.42 6.13 4.09
CA MET A 52 6.39 6.14 2.63
C MET A 52 7.39 7.13 2.04
N ALA A 53 7.48 8.35 2.59
CA ALA A 53 8.46 9.35 2.16
C ALA A 53 9.91 8.87 2.36
N ALA A 54 10.21 8.27 3.52
CA ALA A 54 11.51 7.67 3.79
C ALA A 54 11.83 6.52 2.81
N LEU A 55 10.86 5.67 2.49
CA LEU A 55 11.01 4.57 1.52
C LEU A 55 11.22 5.07 0.08
N LYS A 56 10.67 6.23 -0.29
CA LYS A 56 10.93 6.88 -1.59
C LYS A 56 12.33 7.48 -1.68
N GLN A 57 12.94 7.80 -0.54
CA GLN A 57 14.24 8.47 -0.44
C GLN A 57 15.34 7.48 -0.02
N HIS A 58 15.85 7.59 1.21
CA HIS A 58 16.97 6.77 1.70
C HIS A 58 16.60 5.28 1.86
N GLY A 59 15.32 4.94 1.88
CA GLY A 59 14.82 3.58 1.91
C GLY A 59 14.68 2.92 0.53
N ARG A 60 14.97 3.60 -0.58
CA ARG A 60 14.71 3.08 -1.93
C ARG A 60 15.31 1.69 -2.19
N ARG A 61 16.55 1.46 -1.72
CA ARG A 61 17.22 0.16 -1.85
C ARG A 61 16.45 -0.99 -1.17
N LEU A 62 15.68 -0.71 -0.13
CA LEU A 62 14.82 -1.68 0.55
C LEU A 62 13.62 -2.08 -0.31
N VAL A 63 13.05 -1.12 -1.06
CA VAL A 63 11.90 -1.31 -1.96
C VAL A 63 12.30 -2.03 -3.24
N ASP A 64 13.46 -1.68 -3.80
CA ASP A 64 13.96 -2.26 -5.05
C ASP A 64 14.40 -3.72 -4.85
N HIS A 65 14.88 -4.05 -3.65
CA HIS A 65 15.36 -5.38 -3.34
C HIS A 65 14.21 -6.39 -3.17
N THR A 66 14.38 -7.60 -3.70
CA THR A 66 13.45 -8.72 -3.48
C THR A 66 14.13 -9.77 -2.59
N PRO A 67 13.80 -9.84 -1.29
CA PRO A 67 14.39 -10.81 -0.37
C PRO A 67 14.10 -12.25 -0.81
N ARG A 68 15.05 -13.17 -0.61
CA ARG A 68 14.88 -14.59 -1.00
C ARG A 68 13.70 -15.27 -0.30
N ASP A 69 13.37 -14.81 0.91
CA ASP A 69 12.30 -15.35 1.73
C ASP A 69 10.97 -14.60 1.59
N ILE A 70 10.86 -13.65 0.65
CA ILE A 70 9.72 -12.75 0.55
C ILE A 70 8.39 -13.48 0.34
N GLN A 71 8.38 -14.62 -0.36
CA GLN A 71 7.17 -15.42 -0.57
C GLN A 71 6.53 -15.91 0.74
N ARG A 72 7.32 -16.05 1.82
CA ARG A 72 6.80 -16.38 3.15
C ARG A 72 6.09 -15.21 3.81
N TRP A 73 6.47 -13.98 3.45
CA TRP A 73 5.94 -12.73 4.02
C TRP A 73 4.81 -12.12 3.17
N CYS A 74 4.97 -12.13 1.85
CA CYS A 74 4.13 -11.38 0.92
C CYS A 74 4.21 -12.02 -0.48
N PRO A 75 3.29 -12.94 -0.85
CA PRO A 75 3.36 -13.68 -2.11
C PRO A 75 3.39 -12.80 -3.37
N GLY A 76 2.64 -11.69 -3.36
CA GLY A 76 2.56 -10.74 -4.47
C GLY A 76 3.81 -9.87 -4.67
N TYR A 77 4.70 -9.76 -3.68
CA TYR A 77 5.75 -8.73 -3.63
C TYR A 77 6.66 -8.68 -4.85
N ALA A 78 7.07 -9.85 -5.37
CA ALA A 78 8.00 -9.92 -6.49
C ALA A 78 7.45 -9.25 -7.76
N ARG A 79 6.14 -9.29 -7.96
CA ARG A 79 5.43 -8.69 -9.11
C ARG A 79 4.73 -7.37 -8.77
N ALA A 80 4.81 -6.95 -7.52
CA ALA A 80 4.13 -5.78 -7.01
C ALA A 80 4.74 -4.49 -7.57
N SER A 81 3.92 -3.45 -7.71
CA SER A 81 4.38 -2.11 -8.06
C SER A 81 5.29 -1.55 -6.96
N GLU A 82 6.10 -0.51 -7.26
CA GLU A 82 6.90 0.13 -6.21
C GLU A 82 6.03 0.67 -5.05
N ALA A 83 4.82 1.14 -5.37
CA ALA A 83 3.86 1.62 -4.37
C ALA A 83 3.41 0.49 -3.43
N ASP A 84 3.05 -0.67 -3.98
CA ASP A 84 2.65 -1.84 -3.19
C ASP A 84 3.83 -2.40 -2.37
N ARG A 85 5.06 -2.34 -2.91
CA ARG A 85 6.26 -2.72 -2.17
C ARG A 85 6.55 -1.77 -1.01
N ARG A 86 6.29 -0.47 -1.16
CA ARG A 86 6.33 0.48 -0.05
C ARG A 86 5.23 0.19 0.97
N ALA A 87 4.01 -0.06 0.51
CA ALA A 87 2.88 -0.44 1.36
C ALA A 87 3.21 -1.67 2.23
N PHE A 88 3.84 -2.69 1.65
CA PHE A 88 4.34 -3.85 2.39
C PHE A 88 5.29 -3.45 3.51
N TRP A 89 6.28 -2.60 3.25
CA TRP A 89 7.25 -2.21 4.28
C TRP A 89 6.62 -1.34 5.37
N VAL A 90 5.66 -0.46 5.04
CA VAL A 90 4.89 0.31 6.04
C VAL A 90 4.06 -0.63 6.91
N GLY A 91 3.34 -1.57 6.29
CA GLY A 91 2.62 -2.63 6.98
C GLY A 91 3.54 -3.44 7.90
N PHE A 92 4.71 -3.83 7.40
CA PHE A 92 5.72 -4.59 8.15
C PHE A 92 6.16 -3.82 9.41
N LEU A 93 6.50 -2.53 9.27
CA LEU A 93 6.88 -1.67 10.40
C LEU A 93 5.75 -1.57 11.43
N SER A 94 4.49 -1.51 11.00
CA SER A 94 3.34 -1.49 11.90
C SER A 94 3.17 -2.78 12.70
N THR A 95 3.46 -3.93 12.08
CA THR A 95 3.46 -5.22 12.76
C THR A 95 4.60 -5.33 13.77
N LEU A 96 5.78 -4.78 13.43
CA LEU A 96 6.95 -4.78 14.30
C LEU A 96 6.76 -3.86 15.51
N ALA A 97 6.18 -2.66 15.29
CA ALA A 97 5.88 -1.69 16.34
C ALA A 97 4.94 -2.24 17.42
N LYS A 98 4.01 -3.14 17.05
CA LYS A 98 3.21 -3.89 18.03
C LYS A 98 4.08 -4.62 19.04
N HIS A 99 5.06 -5.37 18.54
CA HIS A 99 5.88 -6.25 19.34
C HIS A 99 7.05 -5.56 20.05
N GLU A 100 7.45 -4.39 19.57
CA GLU A 100 8.49 -3.55 20.19
C GLU A 100 7.93 -2.63 21.26
N SER A 101 6.91 -1.84 20.93
CA SER A 101 6.43 -0.75 21.81
C SER A 101 4.95 -0.86 22.17
N ARG A 102 4.19 -1.74 21.51
CA ARG A 102 2.70 -1.70 21.47
C ARG A 102 2.21 -0.38 20.89
N TRP A 103 2.85 0.08 19.80
CA TRP A 103 2.55 1.34 19.10
C TRP A 103 2.63 2.59 19.97
N ARG A 104 3.48 2.59 20.99
CA ARG A 104 3.67 3.74 21.90
C ARG A 104 4.91 4.52 21.48
N PRO A 105 4.77 5.72 20.87
CA PRO A 105 5.91 6.50 20.40
C PRO A 105 6.78 7.02 21.56
N GLY A 106 6.22 7.26 22.74
CA GLY A 106 6.98 7.64 23.93
C GLY A 106 7.66 6.47 24.68
N ALA A 107 7.59 5.24 24.17
CA ALA A 107 8.10 4.08 24.88
C ALA A 107 9.63 4.14 25.05
N VAL A 108 10.08 3.85 26.28
CA VAL A 108 11.49 3.66 26.60
C VAL A 108 11.67 2.29 27.25
N GLY A 109 12.50 1.44 26.66
CA GLY A 109 12.73 0.06 27.08
C GLY A 109 14.18 -0.24 27.40
N GLY A 110 14.43 -1.49 27.82
CA GLY A 110 15.76 -2.01 28.15
C GLY A 110 16.53 -1.17 29.18
N GLY A 111 15.86 -0.75 30.26
CA GLY A 111 16.49 0.03 31.33
C GLY A 111 16.73 1.49 30.99
N GLY A 112 16.03 2.06 30.00
CA GLY A 112 16.20 3.46 29.61
C GLY A 112 17.02 3.67 28.33
N LEU A 113 17.34 2.61 27.59
CA LEU A 113 18.30 2.65 26.49
C LEU A 113 17.66 2.67 25.10
N TRP A 114 16.47 2.11 24.94
CA TRP A 114 15.83 1.91 23.64
C TRP A 114 14.56 2.74 23.53
N TYR A 115 14.39 3.47 22.43
CA TYR A 115 13.39 4.53 22.33
C TYR A 115 12.45 4.35 21.15
N GLY A 116 11.20 4.76 21.36
CA GLY A 116 10.23 4.94 20.30
C GLY A 116 9.50 3.69 19.85
N LEU A 117 8.81 3.81 18.72
CA LEU A 117 7.95 2.78 18.16
C LEU A 117 8.68 1.46 17.92
N LEU A 118 9.92 1.54 17.46
CA LEU A 118 10.76 0.39 17.09
C LEU A 118 11.96 0.21 18.00
N GLN A 119 11.92 0.81 19.20
CA GLN A 119 12.91 0.61 20.27
C GLN A 119 14.34 0.69 19.72
N ILE A 120 14.75 1.87 19.27
CA ILE A 120 16.07 2.12 18.68
C ILE A 120 16.99 2.73 19.74
N LEU A 121 18.23 2.24 19.79
CA LEU A 121 19.30 2.78 20.63
C LEU A 121 19.90 4.03 19.95
N PRO A 122 20.10 5.16 20.67
CA PRO A 122 20.70 6.37 20.09
C PRO A 122 22.07 6.13 19.42
N ALA A 123 22.91 5.28 20.02
CA ALA A 123 24.20 4.92 19.42
C ALA A 123 24.05 4.19 18.07
N THR A 124 23.06 3.31 17.94
CA THR A 124 22.72 2.67 16.66
C THR A 124 22.25 3.71 15.66
N ALA A 125 21.34 4.61 16.05
CA ALA A 125 20.85 5.67 15.18
C ALA A 125 22.00 6.53 14.61
N ARG A 126 22.95 6.94 15.45
CA ARG A 126 24.18 7.63 15.01
C ARG A 126 25.03 6.79 14.07
N GLY A 127 25.24 5.51 14.39
CA GLY A 127 26.02 4.59 13.56
C GLY A 127 25.46 4.40 12.14
N TYR A 128 24.14 4.53 11.97
CA TYR A 128 23.47 4.51 10.67
C TYR A 128 23.26 5.91 10.08
N GLY A 129 23.70 6.98 10.75
CA GLY A 129 23.52 8.36 10.30
C GLY A 129 22.05 8.77 10.21
N CYS A 130 21.23 8.37 11.18
CA CYS A 130 19.86 8.85 11.31
C CYS A 130 19.83 10.32 11.72
N VAL A 131 18.77 11.04 11.31
CA VAL A 131 18.56 12.44 11.73
C VAL A 131 18.14 12.51 13.20
N ALA A 132 17.20 11.66 13.61
CA ALA A 132 16.92 11.46 15.03
C ALA A 132 17.99 10.53 15.61
N ASP A 133 18.83 11.07 16.48
CA ASP A 133 20.04 10.38 16.95
C ASP A 133 20.20 10.44 18.49
N SER A 134 19.24 11.08 19.15
CA SER A 134 19.06 11.14 20.60
C SER A 134 17.80 10.39 21.06
N GLY A 135 17.72 10.08 22.36
CA GLY A 135 16.56 9.39 22.93
C GLY A 135 15.25 10.16 22.79
N ASP A 136 15.29 11.49 22.96
CA ASP A 136 14.10 12.33 22.86
C ASP A 136 13.60 12.50 21.43
N GLU A 137 14.50 12.65 20.46
CA GLU A 137 14.12 12.67 19.05
C GLU A 137 13.55 11.34 18.59
N LEU A 138 14.09 10.22 19.10
CA LEU A 138 13.58 8.88 18.77
C LEU A 138 12.20 8.59 19.37
N LYS A 139 11.69 9.41 20.30
CA LYS A 139 10.28 9.35 20.73
C LYS A 139 9.31 9.91 19.67
N ASN A 140 9.81 10.66 18.68
CA ASN A 140 9.00 11.05 17.53
C ASN A 140 8.77 9.84 16.62
N GLY A 141 7.51 9.37 16.52
CA GLY A 141 7.18 8.17 15.75
C GLY A 141 7.62 8.23 14.29
N SER A 142 7.41 9.36 13.60
CA SER A 142 7.83 9.54 12.20
C SER A 142 9.36 9.48 12.05
N ALA A 143 10.10 10.12 12.95
CA ALA A 143 11.57 10.10 12.91
C ALA A 143 12.15 8.72 13.25
N ASN A 144 11.53 8.03 14.22
CA ASN A 144 11.87 6.66 14.60
C ASN A 144 11.69 5.69 13.43
N LEU A 145 10.55 5.75 12.73
CA LEU A 145 10.26 4.93 11.55
C LEU A 145 11.23 5.25 10.41
N SER A 146 11.52 6.53 10.17
CA SER A 146 12.51 6.95 9.16
C SER A 146 13.90 6.36 9.43
N CYS A 147 14.34 6.34 10.69
CA CYS A 147 15.59 5.71 11.10
C CYS A 147 15.56 4.18 10.93
N ALA A 148 14.47 3.52 11.33
CA ALA A 148 14.32 2.07 11.12
C ALA A 148 14.40 1.69 9.64
N ILE A 149 13.79 2.46 8.75
CA ILE A 149 13.87 2.26 7.30
C ILE A 149 15.32 2.38 6.82
N ARG A 150 16.09 3.33 7.34
CA ARG A 150 17.52 3.48 7.01
C ARG A 150 18.33 2.25 7.42
N ILE A 151 18.10 1.72 8.61
CA ILE A 151 18.72 0.49 9.12
C ILE A 151 18.34 -0.69 8.21
N MET A 152 17.05 -0.91 7.96
CA MET A 152 16.56 -2.03 7.14
C MET A 152 17.06 -1.95 5.69
N ALA A 153 17.14 -0.75 5.10
CA ALA A 153 17.67 -0.53 3.75
C ALA A 153 19.17 -0.91 3.62
N ARG A 154 19.89 -0.96 4.74
CA ARG A 154 21.24 -1.52 4.79
C ARG A 154 21.21 -3.03 5.03
N THR A 155 20.51 -3.50 6.06
CA THR A 155 20.64 -4.89 6.54
C THR A 155 19.91 -5.91 5.69
N VAL A 156 18.68 -5.61 5.23
CA VAL A 156 17.90 -6.54 4.40
C VAL A 156 18.60 -6.82 3.07
N PRO A 157 19.03 -5.82 2.27
CA PRO A 157 19.69 -6.14 1.01
C PRO A 157 21.16 -6.56 1.19
N ARG A 158 21.81 -6.29 2.33
CA ARG A 158 23.12 -6.87 2.67
C ARG A 158 23.00 -8.38 2.85
N ASP A 159 21.99 -8.83 3.58
CA ASP A 159 21.83 -10.25 3.94
C ASP A 159 20.96 -11.02 2.93
N GLY A 160 20.15 -10.31 2.13
CA GLY A 160 19.27 -10.82 1.09
C GLY A 160 18.01 -11.55 1.60
N VAL A 161 17.67 -11.35 2.87
CA VAL A 161 16.51 -11.95 3.54
C VAL A 161 15.88 -10.95 4.50
N ILE A 162 14.60 -11.15 4.82
CA ILE A 162 13.94 -10.48 5.95
C ILE A 162 14.36 -11.14 7.27
N HIS A 163 14.45 -12.48 7.28
CA HIS A 163 14.83 -13.25 8.47
C HIS A 163 15.68 -14.49 8.11
N ALA A 164 16.81 -14.64 8.81
CA ALA A 164 17.49 -15.92 8.97
C ALA A 164 18.22 -15.98 10.32
N GLU A 165 18.37 -17.20 10.85
CA GLU A 165 19.09 -17.49 12.10
C GLU A 165 20.54 -17.92 11.86
N THR A 166 20.78 -18.71 10.81
CA THR A 166 22.09 -19.29 10.47
C THR A 166 22.66 -18.61 9.22
N PRO A 167 23.99 -18.32 9.17
CA PRO A 167 25.00 -18.53 10.20
C PRO A 167 24.97 -17.52 11.35
N ARG A 168 24.15 -16.47 11.20
CA ARG A 168 23.87 -15.46 12.23
C ARG A 168 22.52 -14.83 11.96
N TRP A 169 21.97 -14.15 12.96
CA TRP A 169 20.80 -13.30 12.77
C TRP A 169 21.02 -12.30 11.63
N SER A 170 20.12 -12.36 10.65
CA SER A 170 20.27 -11.69 9.36
C SER A 170 18.96 -11.05 8.91
N GLY A 171 19.09 -10.02 8.06
CA GLY A 171 17.98 -9.17 7.66
C GLY A 171 17.53 -8.28 8.81
N VAL A 172 16.21 -8.23 9.02
CA VAL A 172 15.60 -7.48 10.13
C VAL A 172 15.94 -8.12 11.49
N SER A 173 16.21 -9.43 11.55
CA SER A 173 16.58 -10.09 12.81
C SER A 173 17.93 -9.70 13.38
N ALA A 174 18.78 -9.07 12.58
CA ALA A 174 20.06 -8.55 13.05
C ALA A 174 19.85 -7.49 14.15
N ASP A 175 18.90 -6.58 13.94
CA ASP A 175 18.68 -5.43 14.83
C ASP A 175 17.45 -5.58 15.75
N TRP A 176 16.40 -6.30 15.33
CA TRP A 176 15.13 -6.36 16.09
C TRP A 176 14.87 -7.72 16.75
N GLY A 177 14.75 -7.70 18.08
CA GLY A 177 14.53 -8.88 18.93
C GLY A 177 13.24 -9.67 18.65
N PRO A 178 12.06 -9.04 18.44
CA PRO A 178 10.82 -9.72 18.07
C PRO A 178 10.96 -10.64 16.87
N MET A 179 11.81 -10.27 15.91
CA MET A 179 12.09 -11.08 14.73
C MET A 179 12.85 -12.37 15.06
N ARG A 180 13.28 -12.61 16.29
CA ARG A 180 13.88 -13.87 16.75
C ARG A 180 12.86 -14.81 17.37
N SER A 181 11.67 -14.34 17.72
CA SER A 181 10.55 -15.18 18.17
C SER A 181 9.73 -15.73 16.99
N THR A 182 9.61 -17.06 16.91
CA THR A 182 8.78 -17.72 15.89
C THR A 182 7.32 -17.31 15.99
N ALA A 183 6.76 -17.24 17.20
CA ALA A 183 5.36 -16.86 17.42
C ALA A 183 5.07 -15.45 16.88
N LYS A 184 5.90 -14.46 17.23
CA LYS A 184 5.75 -13.08 16.74
C LYS A 184 5.91 -12.98 15.23
N ARG A 185 6.92 -13.66 14.65
CA ARG A 185 7.08 -13.71 13.18
C ARG A 185 5.87 -14.33 12.47
N THR A 186 5.26 -15.35 13.05
CA THR A 186 4.05 -15.97 12.49
C THR A 186 2.88 -14.98 12.49
N GLU A 187 2.62 -14.32 13.61
CA GLU A 187 1.58 -13.29 13.72
C GLU A 187 1.79 -12.15 12.71
N MET A 188 3.02 -11.62 12.61
CA MET A 188 3.36 -10.58 11.64
C MET A 188 3.08 -11.04 10.21
N ARG A 189 3.50 -12.26 9.84
CA ARG A 189 3.31 -12.83 8.49
C ARG A 189 1.83 -13.05 8.19
N GLU A 190 1.07 -13.61 9.11
CA GLU A 190 -0.36 -13.87 8.91
C GLU A 190 -1.11 -12.57 8.61
N TRP A 191 -0.84 -11.52 9.39
CA TRP A 191 -1.44 -10.21 9.14
C TRP A 191 -0.99 -9.62 7.80
N LEU A 192 0.31 -9.62 7.49
CA LEU A 192 0.84 -9.06 6.23
C LEU A 192 0.27 -9.78 5.00
N ARG A 193 0.17 -11.10 5.06
CA ARG A 193 -0.34 -11.93 3.96
C ARG A 193 -1.82 -11.72 3.69
N ALA A 194 -2.59 -11.16 4.62
CA ALA A 194 -3.99 -10.83 4.41
C ALA A 194 -4.19 -9.51 3.67
N GLN A 195 -3.15 -8.68 3.51
CA GLN A 195 -3.29 -7.34 2.98
C GLN A 195 -3.38 -7.32 1.45
N PRO A 196 -4.11 -6.34 0.85
CA PRO A 196 -4.26 -6.24 -0.60
C PRO A 196 -2.93 -6.15 -1.35
N TYR A 197 -1.96 -5.39 -0.81
CA TYR A 197 -0.62 -5.22 -1.39
C TYR A 197 0.27 -6.48 -1.33
N CYS A 198 -0.18 -7.54 -0.65
CA CYS A 198 0.49 -8.84 -0.63
C CYS A 198 -0.21 -9.93 -1.43
N GLN A 199 -1.39 -9.65 -1.96
CA GLN A 199 -2.07 -10.58 -2.85
C GLN A 199 -1.36 -10.60 -4.20
N ILE A 200 -1.34 -11.76 -4.83
CA ILE A 200 -1.02 -11.86 -6.26
C ILE A 200 -2.24 -11.30 -6.99
N SER A 201 -2.32 -9.98 -7.15
CA SER A 201 -3.27 -9.39 -8.07
C SER A 201 -2.77 -9.72 -9.47
N VAL A 202 -3.27 -10.82 -10.03
CA VAL A 202 -3.24 -10.98 -11.48
C VAL A 202 -4.06 -9.79 -11.98
N SER A 203 -3.37 -8.81 -12.55
CA SER A 203 -4.04 -7.76 -13.28
C SER A 203 -5.06 -8.44 -14.20
N PRO A 204 -6.35 -8.06 -14.18
CA PRO A 204 -7.31 -8.56 -15.15
C PRO A 204 -6.92 -8.19 -16.58
N ARG A 205 -5.85 -7.40 -16.78
CA ARG A 205 -5.32 -7.01 -18.09
C ARG A 205 -5.14 -8.27 -18.93
N PRO A 206 -5.97 -8.44 -19.97
CA PRO A 206 -5.80 -9.53 -20.91
C PRO A 206 -4.38 -9.44 -21.48
N LEU A 207 -3.67 -10.57 -21.50
CA LEU A 207 -2.42 -10.66 -22.23
C LEU A 207 -2.70 -10.24 -23.67
N ARG A 208 -1.79 -9.45 -24.27
CA ARG A 208 -1.91 -9.06 -25.67
C ARG A 208 -2.01 -10.35 -26.48
N ARG A 209 -3.13 -10.58 -27.15
CA ARG A 209 -3.34 -11.76 -28.00
C ARG A 209 -2.15 -11.82 -28.98
N PRO A 210 -1.51 -12.99 -29.17
CA PRO A 210 -0.49 -13.14 -30.19
C PRO A 210 -1.01 -12.59 -31.51
N VAL A 211 -0.17 -11.87 -32.25
CA VAL A 211 -0.51 -11.51 -33.62
C VAL A 211 -0.60 -12.83 -34.37
N PRO A 212 -1.76 -13.18 -34.94
CA PRO A 212 -1.86 -14.43 -35.69
C PRO A 212 -0.86 -14.39 -36.84
N ASP A 213 -0.20 -15.51 -37.12
CA ASP A 213 0.83 -15.65 -38.18
C ASP A 213 0.30 -15.31 -39.58
N ALA A 214 -1.03 -15.22 -39.71
CA ALA A 214 -1.73 -14.65 -40.86
C ALA A 214 -2.91 -13.80 -40.38
N LEU A 215 -3.23 -12.74 -41.14
CA LEU A 215 -4.55 -12.10 -41.07
C LEU A 215 -5.60 -13.13 -41.50
N VAL A 216 -6.10 -13.93 -40.56
CA VAL A 216 -7.33 -14.69 -40.79
C VAL A 216 -8.43 -13.64 -40.78
N MET A 217 -8.89 -13.24 -41.97
CA MET A 217 -10.22 -12.66 -42.08
C MET A 217 -11.15 -13.67 -41.43
N GLY A 218 -11.75 -13.30 -40.29
CA GLY A 218 -12.84 -14.09 -39.73
C GLY A 218 -13.94 -14.26 -40.78
N PRO A 219 -14.91 -15.17 -40.57
CA PRO A 219 -16.09 -15.18 -41.42
C PRO A 219 -16.63 -13.75 -41.51
N VAL A 220 -17.00 -13.32 -42.72
CA VAL A 220 -17.68 -12.05 -42.91
C VAL A 220 -18.93 -12.11 -42.03
N VAL A 221 -18.89 -11.39 -40.92
CA VAL A 221 -20.06 -11.19 -40.07
C VAL A 221 -20.83 -10.08 -40.76
N ASP A 222 -22.09 -10.34 -41.09
CA ASP A 222 -22.97 -9.30 -41.61
C ASP A 222 -22.94 -8.10 -40.66
N GLU A 223 -22.89 -6.89 -41.22
CA GLU A 223 -22.89 -5.66 -40.43
C GLU A 223 -24.19 -5.60 -39.63
N VAL A 224 -24.12 -5.90 -38.34
CA VAL A 224 -25.26 -5.77 -37.43
C VAL A 224 -25.43 -4.27 -37.18
N PRO A 225 -26.51 -3.64 -37.67
CA PRO A 225 -26.74 -2.23 -37.41
C PRO A 225 -26.80 -2.02 -35.89
N PRO A 226 -26.19 -0.94 -35.37
CA PRO A 226 -26.29 -0.63 -33.96
C PRO A 226 -27.78 -0.57 -33.60
N LEU A 227 -28.15 -1.24 -32.50
CA LEU A 227 -29.51 -1.13 -31.99
C LEU A 227 -29.84 0.35 -31.82
N PRO A 228 -31.05 0.79 -32.22
CA PRO A 228 -31.47 2.15 -31.98
C PRO A 228 -31.32 2.43 -30.49
N ARG A 229 -30.71 3.58 -30.15
CA ARG A 229 -30.74 4.03 -28.76
C ARG A 229 -32.21 4.08 -28.34
N PRO A 230 -32.55 3.68 -27.11
CA PRO A 230 -33.88 3.95 -26.59
C PRO A 230 -34.17 5.43 -26.81
N ASP A 231 -35.34 5.74 -27.39
CA ASP A 231 -35.75 7.13 -27.58
C ASP A 231 -35.62 7.86 -26.23
N GLU A 232 -35.11 9.10 -26.26
CA GLU A 232 -35.02 9.98 -25.10
C GLU A 232 -36.42 10.42 -24.56
N THR A 233 -37.47 9.65 -24.85
CA THR A 233 -38.82 9.78 -24.30
C THR A 233 -39.04 8.89 -23.07
N GLY A 234 -37.96 8.50 -22.38
CA GLY A 234 -38.05 8.20 -20.96
C GLY A 234 -38.46 9.47 -20.19
N PRO A 235 -39.23 9.37 -19.09
CA PRO A 235 -39.64 10.55 -18.34
C PRO A 235 -38.41 11.38 -17.99
N SER A 236 -38.42 12.65 -18.39
CA SER A 236 -37.38 13.61 -18.05
C SER A 236 -37.13 13.53 -16.55
N LEU A 237 -35.89 13.22 -16.15
CA LEU A 237 -35.46 13.38 -14.77
C LEU A 237 -35.83 14.81 -14.35
N PRO A 238 -36.56 14.99 -13.23
CA PRO A 238 -36.86 16.33 -12.76
C PRO A 238 -35.52 17.07 -12.55
N PRO A 239 -35.46 18.37 -12.85
CA PRO A 239 -34.25 19.14 -12.58
C PRO A 239 -33.88 18.95 -11.11
N ALA A 240 -32.59 18.77 -10.84
CA ALA A 240 -32.06 18.68 -9.50
C ALA A 240 -32.57 19.89 -8.71
N SER A 241 -33.54 19.64 -7.82
CA SER A 241 -33.97 20.64 -6.87
C SER A 241 -32.77 21.02 -6.03
N ASP A 242 -32.55 22.32 -5.94
CA ASP A 242 -31.55 22.98 -5.12
C ASP A 242 -31.62 22.42 -3.69
N THR A 243 -30.79 21.44 -3.36
CA THR A 243 -30.66 20.92 -2.00
C THR A 243 -29.81 21.91 -1.21
N SER A 244 -30.44 23.02 -0.86
CA SER A 244 -30.25 23.61 0.45
C SER A 244 -30.63 22.54 1.47
N GLY A 245 -29.66 21.72 1.87
CA GLY A 245 -29.85 20.72 2.92
C GLY A 245 -30.34 21.42 4.20
N PRO A 246 -31.26 20.82 4.96
CA PRO A 246 -31.67 21.41 6.23
C PRO A 246 -30.45 21.51 7.14
N VAL A 247 -30.27 22.68 7.75
CA VAL A 247 -29.37 22.88 8.88
C VAL A 247 -29.76 21.86 9.94
N VAL A 248 -28.88 20.89 10.18
CA VAL A 248 -28.97 20.01 11.34
C VAL A 248 -28.80 20.89 12.57
N GLN A 249 -29.91 21.18 13.24
CA GLN A 249 -29.89 21.76 14.56
C GLN A 249 -29.22 20.73 15.48
N SER A 250 -28.18 21.17 16.18
CA SER A 250 -27.51 20.40 17.22
C SER A 250 -28.49 20.12 18.35
N GLU A 251 -28.93 18.87 18.49
CA GLU A 251 -29.59 18.42 19.72
C GLU A 251 -28.57 18.42 20.87
N PRO A 252 -28.98 18.82 22.09
CA PRO A 252 -28.11 18.77 23.26
C PRO A 252 -27.84 17.30 23.67
N PRO A 253 -26.69 17.02 24.31
CA PRO A 253 -26.33 15.67 24.69
C PRO A 253 -27.30 15.10 25.74
N LEU A 254 -27.83 13.92 25.45
CA LEU A 254 -28.56 13.08 26.41
C LEU A 254 -27.66 12.75 27.60
N SER A 255 -28.09 13.20 28.78
CA SER A 255 -27.58 12.77 30.08
C SER A 255 -27.87 11.29 30.28
N ILE A 256 -26.83 10.46 30.26
CA ILE A 256 -26.93 9.06 30.67
C ILE A 256 -27.05 9.02 32.20
N SER A 257 -28.27 8.76 32.67
CA SER A 257 -28.50 8.30 34.05
C SER A 257 -27.80 6.96 34.27
N ALA A 258 -27.05 6.89 35.37
CA ALA A 258 -26.44 5.67 35.85
C ALA A 258 -27.51 4.75 36.45
N ASP A 259 -27.87 3.70 35.73
CA ASP A 259 -28.50 2.51 36.31
C ASP A 259 -28.05 1.27 35.51
N LEU A 260 -26.96 0.66 35.95
CA LEU A 260 -26.54 -0.68 35.51
C LEU A 260 -27.00 -1.71 36.54
N PRO A 261 -27.76 -2.74 36.17
CA PRO A 261 -28.03 -3.86 37.06
C PRO A 261 -26.74 -4.67 37.30
N ARG A 262 -26.44 -4.94 38.58
CA ARG A 262 -25.36 -5.83 39.01
C ARG A 262 -25.60 -7.24 38.47
N PHE A 263 -24.72 -7.70 37.60
CA PHE A 263 -24.64 -9.13 37.27
C PHE A 263 -23.90 -9.85 38.40
N SER A 264 -24.68 -10.63 39.15
CA SER A 264 -24.24 -11.55 40.19
C SER A 264 -23.53 -12.76 39.58
N ASP A 265 -22.55 -13.25 40.35
CA ASP A 265 -21.71 -14.44 40.23
C ASP A 265 -22.13 -15.57 39.28
N SER A 266 -21.14 -16.12 38.59
CA SER A 266 -21.17 -17.52 38.11
C SER A 266 -19.83 -18.23 38.38
N PRO A 267 -19.87 -19.54 38.66
CA PRO A 267 -18.89 -20.18 39.52
C PRO A 267 -17.67 -20.75 38.78
N VAL A 268 -16.56 -20.74 39.52
CA VAL A 268 -15.25 -21.29 39.18
C VAL A 268 -15.32 -22.80 38.97
N LEU A 269 -15.08 -23.25 37.73
CA LEU A 269 -14.80 -24.65 37.41
C LEU A 269 -13.36 -24.99 37.82
N ARG A 270 -13.24 -25.76 38.91
CA ARG A 270 -11.99 -26.37 39.38
C ARG A 270 -11.54 -27.48 38.41
N ARG A 271 -10.26 -27.46 38.02
CA ARG A 271 -9.59 -28.59 37.38
C ARG A 271 -9.29 -29.69 38.42
N PRO A 272 -9.49 -30.98 38.12
CA PRO A 272 -8.98 -32.06 38.94
C PRO A 272 -7.49 -32.30 38.67
N VAL A 273 -6.75 -32.51 39.76
CA VAL A 273 -5.39 -33.04 39.80
C VAL A 273 -5.47 -34.56 39.63
N ARG A 274 -4.75 -35.11 38.66
CA ARG A 274 -4.07 -36.42 38.71
C ARG A 274 -2.86 -36.36 37.79
#